data_AF-A0A6V9YJE2-F1
#
_entry.id   AF-A0A6V9YJE2-F1
#
_cell.length_a   1.000
_cell.length_b   1.000
_cell.length_c   1.000
_cell.angle_alpha   90.00
_cell.angle_beta   90.00
_cell.angle_gamma   90.00
#
_symmetry.space_group_name_H-M   'P 1'
#
loop_
_entity.id
_entity.type
_entity.pdbx_description
1 polymer ?
#
loop_
_entity_poly.entity_id
_entity_poly.type
_entity_poly.pdbx_seq_one_letter_code
_entity_poly.pdbx_strand_id
1 'polypeptide(L)'
;ALALQKLDISQQDLQHQNAFNELKKKTLTLTSQLADEESRVRQQHALALATMGMGDQQRGRYEEHLKIQQHYQEQLEQLKRDSKAKGTYGSDEYRQAEQELQASLDRRLAEWADYNAKVDAAQGDWTQGASRALDNFLAQGG
;
A
#
# COMPACT_ATOMS: atom_id res chain seq x y z
N ALA A 1 52.29 -16.85 31.54
CA ALA A 1 51.80 -17.78 30.51
C ALA A 1 50.31 -18.13 30.70
N LEU A 2 49.91 -18.80 31.80
CA LEU A 2 48.52 -19.23 32.04
C LEU A 2 47.45 -18.11 32.03
N ALA A 3 47.74 -16.93 32.58
CA ALA A 3 46.78 -15.82 32.62
C ALA A 3 46.50 -15.21 31.24
N LEU A 4 47.51 -15.14 30.37
CA LEU A 4 47.37 -14.65 29.00
C LEU A 4 46.54 -15.63 28.15
N GLN A 5 46.76 -16.93 28.30
CA GLN A 5 46.00 -17.96 27.60
C GLN A 5 44.51 -17.94 27.97
N LYS A 6 44.18 -17.74 29.25
CA LYS A 6 42.77 -17.60 29.70
C LYS A 6 42.10 -16.34 29.14
N LEU A 7 42.85 -15.24 29.02
CA LEU A 7 42.35 -14.00 28.44
C LEU A 7 42.06 -14.17 26.94
N ASP A 8 42.95 -14.82 26.20
CA ASP A 8 42.74 -15.12 24.78
C ASP A 8 41.50 -15.99 24.55
N ILE A 9 41.32 -17.05 25.36
CA ILE A 9 40.13 -17.92 25.27
C ILE A 9 38.86 -17.11 25.55
N SER A 10 38.85 -16.28 26.59
CA SER A 10 37.70 -15.42 26.90
C SER A 10 37.41 -14.40 25.80
N GLN A 11 38.44 -13.89 25.12
CA GLN A 11 38.28 -12.96 24.02
C GLN A 11 37.71 -13.65 22.77
N GLN A 12 38.19 -14.87 22.46
CA GLN A 12 37.63 -15.70 21.39
C GLN A 12 36.16 -16.04 21.67
N ASP A 13 35.82 -16.45 22.90
CA ASP A 13 34.43 -16.76 23.27
C ASP A 13 33.51 -15.55 23.10
N LEU A 14 33.96 -14.35 23.49
CA LEU A 14 33.20 -13.11 23.28
C LEU A 14 33.02 -12.78 21.80
N GLN A 15 34.05 -12.97 20.98
CA GLN A 15 33.96 -12.78 19.52
C GLN A 15 32.96 -13.78 18.90
N HIS A 16 32.98 -15.03 19.32
CA HIS A 16 32.03 -16.06 18.88
C HIS A 16 30.58 -15.71 19.28
N GLN A 17 30.36 -15.24 20.51
CA GLN A 17 29.03 -14.80 20.96
C GLN A 17 28.52 -13.60 20.16
N ASN A 18 29.37 -12.61 19.89
CA ASN A 18 29.01 -11.46 19.07
C ASN A 18 28.66 -11.88 17.63
N ALA A 19 29.48 -12.75 17.01
CA ALA A 19 29.18 -13.28 15.67
C ALA A 19 27.84 -14.02 15.63
N PHE A 20 27.52 -14.79 16.68
CA PHE A 20 26.24 -15.48 16.79
C PHE A 20 25.05 -14.53 16.98
N ASN A 21 25.21 -13.47 17.77
CA ASN A 21 24.18 -12.45 17.95
C ASN A 21 23.91 -11.67 16.66
N GLU A 22 24.96 -11.30 15.92
CA GLU A 22 24.82 -10.66 14.61
C GLU A 22 24.16 -11.60 13.59
N LEU A 23 24.52 -12.89 13.61
CA LEU A 23 23.84 -13.89 12.78
C LEU A 23 22.33 -13.96 13.12
N LYS A 24 21.96 -14.03 14.40
CA LYS A 24 20.55 -14.02 14.83
C LYS A 24 19.79 -12.79 14.36
N LYS A 25 20.38 -11.60 14.54
CA LYS A 25 19.78 -10.34 14.06
C LYS A 25 19.58 -10.40 12.54
N LYS A 26 20.60 -10.82 11.80
CA LYS A 26 20.53 -10.95 10.34
C LYS A 26 19.46 -11.96 9.91
N THR A 27 19.35 -13.10 10.58
CA THR A 27 18.28 -14.08 10.33
C THR A 27 16.90 -13.46 10.57
N LEU A 28 16.69 -12.76 11.69
CA LEU A 28 15.42 -12.10 11.97
C LEU A 28 15.06 -11.06 10.89
N THR A 29 16.03 -10.24 10.49
CA THR A 29 15.84 -9.26 9.41
C THR A 29 15.48 -9.94 8.09
N LEU A 30 16.22 -10.97 7.68
CA LEU A 30 15.97 -11.68 6.42
C LEU A 30 14.61 -12.39 6.43
N THR A 31 14.25 -13.03 7.54
CA THR A 31 12.93 -13.68 7.68
C THR A 31 11.80 -12.66 7.64
N SER A 32 11.96 -11.49 8.27
CA SER A 32 10.99 -10.40 8.15
C SER A 32 10.84 -9.92 6.71
N GLN A 33 11.95 -9.73 6.00
CA GLN A 33 11.94 -9.31 4.60
C GLN A 33 11.24 -10.33 3.69
N LEU A 34 11.50 -11.62 3.89
CA LEU A 34 10.82 -12.69 3.15
C LEU A 34 9.31 -12.72 3.44
N ALA A 35 8.91 -12.56 4.70
CA ALA A 35 7.49 -12.51 5.05
C ALA A 35 6.77 -11.31 4.42
N ASP A 36 7.43 -10.15 4.38
CA ASP A 36 6.92 -8.94 3.70
C ASP A 36 6.80 -9.16 2.19
N GLU A 37 7.80 -9.80 1.56
CA GLU A 37 7.78 -10.14 0.14
C GLU A 37 6.64 -11.10 -0.20
N GLU A 38 6.50 -12.20 0.55
CA GLU A 38 5.41 -13.14 0.36
C GLU A 38 4.03 -12.48 0.52
N SER A 39 3.89 -11.55 1.48
CA SER A 39 2.66 -10.80 1.68
C SER A 39 2.33 -9.93 0.46
N ARG A 40 3.33 -9.22 -0.07
CA ARG A 40 3.18 -8.41 -1.30
C ARG A 40 2.79 -9.26 -2.50
N VAL A 41 3.45 -10.40 -2.69
CA VAL A 41 3.13 -11.32 -3.79
C VAL A 41 1.70 -11.84 -3.66
N ARG A 42 1.27 -12.24 -2.45
CA ARG A 42 -0.12 -12.67 -2.20
C ARG A 42 -1.13 -11.56 -2.51
N GLN A 43 -0.85 -10.32 -2.13
CA GLN A 43 -1.71 -9.17 -2.44
C GLN A 43 -1.79 -8.91 -3.94
N GLN A 44 -0.66 -8.99 -4.66
CA GLN A 44 -0.62 -8.86 -6.12
C GLN A 44 -1.43 -9.95 -6.81
N HIS A 45 -1.30 -11.22 -6.38
CA HIS A 45 -2.10 -12.32 -6.92
C HIS A 45 -3.59 -12.15 -6.64
N ALA A 46 -3.96 -11.75 -5.42
CA ALA A 46 -5.35 -11.48 -5.07
C ALA A 46 -5.95 -10.35 -5.92
N LEU A 47 -5.19 -9.27 -6.16
CA LEU A 47 -5.59 -8.18 -7.05
C LEU A 47 -5.75 -8.65 -8.50
N ALA A 48 -4.79 -9.42 -9.02
CA ALA A 48 -4.85 -9.95 -10.38
C ALA A 48 -6.09 -10.85 -10.57
N LEU A 49 -6.40 -11.69 -9.59
CA LEU A 49 -7.62 -12.51 -9.60
C LEU A 49 -8.89 -11.66 -9.49
N ALA A 50 -8.93 -10.68 -8.59
CA ALA A 50 -10.10 -9.82 -8.39
C ALA A 50 -10.40 -8.91 -9.60
N THR A 51 -9.37 -8.57 -10.38
CA THR A 51 -9.48 -7.73 -11.58
C THR A 51 -9.47 -8.54 -12.88
N MET A 52 -9.48 -9.87 -12.80
CA MET A 52 -9.49 -10.74 -13.97
C MET A 52 -10.74 -10.47 -14.82
N GLY A 53 -10.53 -10.20 -16.11
CA GLY A 53 -11.62 -9.85 -17.04
C GLY A 53 -12.06 -8.40 -17.00
N MET A 54 -11.52 -7.56 -16.10
CA MET A 54 -11.69 -6.11 -16.20
C MET A 54 -10.83 -5.55 -17.34
N GLY A 55 -11.36 -4.57 -18.08
CA GLY A 55 -10.55 -3.78 -19.00
C GLY A 55 -9.53 -2.91 -18.26
N ASP A 56 -8.46 -2.50 -18.94
CA ASP A 56 -7.33 -1.77 -18.31
C ASP A 56 -7.76 -0.54 -17.51
N GLN A 57 -8.73 0.24 -18.03
CA GLN A 57 -9.28 1.40 -17.33
C GLN A 57 -9.98 1.02 -16.02
N GLN A 58 -10.83 -0.02 -16.04
CA GLN A 58 -11.55 -0.46 -14.84
C GLN A 58 -10.61 -1.11 -13.82
N ARG A 59 -9.62 -1.87 -14.30
CA ARG A 59 -8.55 -2.41 -13.45
C ARG A 59 -7.78 -1.28 -12.77
N GLY A 60 -7.31 -0.28 -13.53
CA GLY A 60 -6.62 0.87 -12.97
C GLY A 60 -7.47 1.63 -11.95
N ARG A 61 -8.79 1.72 -12.17
CA ARG A 61 -9.71 2.33 -11.21
C ARG A 61 -9.86 1.57 -9.91
N TYR A 62 -9.96 0.26 -10.02
CA TYR A 62 -10.02 -0.62 -8.88
C TYR A 62 -8.72 -0.56 -8.06
N GLU A 63 -7.56 -0.59 -8.74
CA GLU A 63 -6.25 -0.48 -8.12
C GLU A 63 -6.08 0.82 -7.33
N GLU A 64 -6.46 1.96 -7.91
CA GLU A 64 -6.35 3.25 -7.23
C GLU A 64 -7.30 3.36 -6.03
N HIS A 65 -8.53 2.87 -6.18
CA HIS A 65 -9.48 2.79 -5.07
C HIS A 65 -8.93 1.97 -3.90
N LEU A 66 -8.34 0.80 -4.21
CA LEU A 66 -7.72 -0.07 -3.22
C LEU A 66 -6.52 0.59 -2.54
N LYS A 67 -5.65 1.28 -3.29
CA LYS A 67 -4.50 2.01 -2.74
C LYS A 67 -4.94 3.10 -1.77
N ILE A 68 -5.98 3.86 -2.11
CA ILE A 68 -6.55 4.88 -1.23
C ILE A 68 -6.98 4.22 0.09
N GLN A 69 -7.79 3.15 0.03
CA GLN A 69 -8.26 2.46 1.24
C GLN A 69 -7.12 1.90 2.10
N GLN A 70 -6.12 1.26 1.48
CA GLN A 70 -4.96 0.69 2.17
C GLN A 70 -4.16 1.76 2.91
N HIS A 71 -3.91 2.90 2.26
CA HIS A 71 -3.19 3.99 2.89
C HIS A 71 -3.87 4.50 4.16
N TYR A 72 -5.20 4.68 4.14
CA TYR A 72 -5.94 5.12 5.32
C TYR A 72 -5.98 4.05 6.41
N GLN A 73 -6.06 2.76 6.05
CA GLN A 73 -5.96 1.67 7.01
C GLN A 73 -4.59 1.66 7.72
N GLU A 74 -3.50 1.93 7.01
CA GLU A 74 -2.16 2.08 7.59
C GLU A 74 -2.09 3.25 8.58
N GLN A 75 -2.66 4.41 8.22
CA GLN A 75 -2.73 5.58 9.10
C GLN A 75 -3.56 5.32 10.37
N LEU A 76 -4.70 4.65 10.25
CA LEU A 76 -5.54 4.26 11.39
C LEU A 76 -4.81 3.31 12.33
N GLU A 77 -4.13 2.29 11.79
CA GLU A 77 -3.35 1.36 12.61
C GLU A 77 -2.14 2.04 13.25
N GLN A 78 -1.50 3.01 12.58
CA GLN A 78 -0.46 3.83 13.19
C GLN A 78 -1.02 4.68 14.34
N LEU A 79 -2.11 5.41 14.12
CA LEU A 79 -2.78 6.22 15.14
C LEU A 79 -3.13 5.36 16.37
N LYS A 80 -3.68 4.17 16.14
CA LYS A 80 -4.02 3.20 17.18
C LYS A 80 -2.81 2.70 17.95
N ARG A 81 -1.72 2.31 17.27
CA ARG A 81 -0.47 1.88 17.92
C ARG A 81 0.11 2.98 18.79
N ASP A 82 0.23 4.20 18.23
CA ASP A 82 0.80 5.34 18.93
C ASP A 82 -0.05 5.75 20.14
N SER A 83 -1.37 5.72 19.99
CA SER A 83 -2.30 6.05 21.07
C SER A 83 -2.28 5.03 22.19
N LYS A 84 -2.11 3.73 21.87
CA LYS A 84 -1.92 2.69 22.89
C LYS A 84 -0.61 2.90 23.64
N ALA A 85 0.48 3.19 22.94
CA ALA A 85 1.79 3.42 23.55
C ALA A 85 1.79 4.66 24.47
N LYS A 86 1.01 5.69 24.13
CA LYS A 86 0.90 6.94 24.90
C LYS A 86 -0.24 6.96 25.93
N GLY A 87 -1.04 5.89 26.01
CA GLY A 87 -2.18 5.80 26.92
C GLY A 87 -3.37 6.71 26.55
N THR A 88 -3.43 7.22 25.32
CA THR A 88 -4.53 8.05 24.82
C THR A 88 -5.58 7.24 24.04
N TYR A 89 -5.37 5.94 23.87
CA TYR A 89 -6.31 5.08 23.15
C TYR A 89 -7.69 5.07 23.83
N GLY A 90 -8.74 5.35 23.05
CA GLY A 90 -10.11 5.42 23.56
C GLY A 90 -10.48 6.76 24.21
N SER A 91 -9.62 7.78 24.15
CA SER A 91 -10.00 9.15 24.54
C SER A 91 -10.92 9.80 23.50
N ASP A 92 -11.50 10.96 23.84
CA ASP A 92 -12.27 11.76 22.89
C ASP A 92 -11.38 12.27 21.75
N GLU A 93 -10.15 12.68 22.04
CA GLU A 93 -9.18 13.13 21.04
C GLU A 93 -8.80 12.00 20.07
N TYR A 94 -8.65 10.77 20.56
CA TYR A 94 -8.43 9.61 19.70
C TYR A 94 -9.61 9.38 18.74
N ARG A 95 -10.85 9.43 19.25
CA ARG A 95 -12.06 9.30 18.42
C ARG A 95 -12.17 10.41 17.39
N GLN A 96 -11.84 11.65 17.76
CA GLN A 96 -11.80 12.78 16.83
C GLN A 96 -10.77 12.56 15.73
N ALA A 97 -9.56 12.11 16.08
CA ALA A 97 -8.53 11.79 15.09
C ALA A 97 -8.97 10.65 14.13
N GLU A 98 -9.65 9.61 14.63
CA GLU A 98 -10.24 8.57 13.77
C GLU A 98 -11.31 9.15 12.82
N GLN A 99 -12.18 10.04 13.31
CA GLN A 99 -13.20 10.70 12.48
C GLN A 99 -12.58 11.60 11.41
N GLU A 100 -11.52 12.33 11.72
CA GLU A 100 -10.80 13.17 10.74
C GLU A 100 -10.14 12.33 9.65
N LEU A 101 -9.53 11.20 10.02
CA LEU A 101 -8.98 10.25 9.05
C LEU A 101 -10.08 9.67 8.15
N GLN A 102 -11.23 9.29 8.73
CA GLN A 102 -12.37 8.79 7.96
C GLN A 102 -12.93 9.86 7.01
N ALA A 103 -13.16 11.09 7.50
CA ALA A 103 -13.64 12.18 6.66
C ALA A 103 -12.67 12.52 5.52
N SER A 104 -11.37 12.38 5.77
CA SER A 104 -10.34 12.54 4.76
C SER A 104 -10.40 11.43 3.70
N LEU A 105 -10.59 10.17 4.11
CA LEU A 105 -10.83 9.04 3.20
C LEU A 105 -12.04 9.29 2.31
N ASP A 106 -13.16 9.69 2.91
CA ASP A 106 -14.42 9.92 2.19
C ASP A 106 -14.26 11.02 1.13
N ARG A 107 -13.58 12.14 1.47
CA ARG A 107 -13.26 13.21 0.52
C ARG A 107 -12.41 12.68 -0.64
N ARG A 108 -11.34 11.93 -0.36
CA ARG A 108 -10.45 11.40 -1.40
C ARG A 108 -11.17 10.41 -2.32
N LEU A 109 -12.07 9.59 -1.79
CA LEU A 109 -12.89 8.68 -2.58
C LEU A 109 -13.91 9.43 -3.45
N ALA A 110 -14.52 10.50 -2.93
CA ALA A 110 -15.43 11.35 -3.69
C ALA A 110 -14.70 12.08 -4.84
N GLU A 111 -13.51 12.62 -4.59
CA GLU A 111 -12.66 13.24 -5.62
C GLU A 111 -12.27 12.23 -6.70
N TRP A 112 -11.92 11.01 -6.30
CA TRP A 112 -11.62 9.93 -7.24
C TRP A 112 -12.82 9.54 -8.11
N ALA A 113 -14.02 9.47 -7.52
CA ALA A 113 -15.24 9.18 -8.26
C ALA A 113 -15.58 10.30 -9.25
N ASP A 114 -15.50 11.57 -8.84
CA ASP A 114 -15.74 12.75 -9.68
C ASP A 114 -14.75 12.81 -10.86
N TYR A 115 -13.45 12.56 -10.61
CA TYR A 115 -12.45 12.49 -11.67
C TYR A 115 -12.82 11.43 -12.73
N ASN A 116 -13.20 10.23 -12.31
CA ASN A 116 -13.57 9.16 -13.24
C ASN A 116 -14.83 9.47 -14.04
N ALA A 117 -15.83 10.11 -13.42
CA ALA A 117 -17.03 10.56 -14.11
C ALA A 117 -16.69 11.58 -15.22
N LYS A 118 -15.75 12.50 -14.96
CA LYS A 118 -15.26 13.46 -15.96
C LYS A 118 -14.50 12.78 -17.10
N VAL A 119 -13.68 11.78 -16.80
CA VAL A 119 -12.99 10.97 -17.83
C VAL A 119 -14.00 10.25 -18.72
N ASP A 120 -15.02 9.62 -18.14
CA ASP A 120 -16.06 8.91 -18.89
C ASP A 120 -16.87 9.84 -19.79
N ALA A 121 -17.24 11.03 -19.28
CA ALA A 121 -17.93 12.05 -20.06
C ALA A 121 -17.10 12.51 -21.28
N ALA A 122 -15.81 12.83 -21.07
CA ALA A 122 -14.92 13.27 -22.13
C ALA A 122 -14.70 12.18 -23.22
N GLN A 123 -14.57 10.91 -22.81
CA GLN A 123 -14.44 9.79 -23.74
C GLN A 123 -15.72 9.58 -24.57
N GLY A 124 -16.90 9.76 -23.96
CA GLY A 124 -18.19 9.70 -24.62
C GLY A 124 -18.36 10.80 -25.67
N ASP A 125 -18.05 12.05 -25.32
CA ASP A 125 -18.15 13.20 -26.21
C ASP A 125 -17.26 13.05 -27.44
N TRP A 126 -16.02 12.61 -27.25
CA TRP A 126 -15.09 12.39 -28.37
C TRP A 126 -15.57 11.28 -29.31
N THR A 127 -16.07 10.16 -28.76
CA THR A 127 -16.60 9.05 -29.57
C THR A 127 -17.81 9.48 -30.38
N GLN A 128 -18.74 10.23 -29.77
CA GLN A 128 -19.90 10.79 -30.46
C GLN A 128 -19.49 11.78 -31.56
N GLY A 129 -18.49 12.64 -31.30
CA GLY A 129 -17.95 13.55 -32.30
C GLY A 129 -17.34 12.84 -33.50
N ALA A 130 -16.56 11.77 -33.24
CA ALA A 130 -15.96 10.95 -34.29
C ALA A 130 -17.02 10.23 -35.16
N SER A 131 -18.07 9.67 -34.54
CA SER A 131 -19.19 9.07 -35.27
C SER A 131 -19.89 10.09 -36.17
N ARG A 132 -20.22 11.28 -35.65
CA ARG A 132 -20.84 12.35 -36.45
C ARG A 132 -19.95 12.81 -37.61
N ALA A 133 -18.64 12.91 -37.40
CA ALA A 133 -17.70 13.28 -38.46
C ALA A 133 -17.65 12.23 -39.57
N LEU A 134 -17.68 10.94 -39.20
CA LEU A 134 -17.76 9.85 -40.16
C LEU A 134 -19.09 9.84 -40.93
N ASP A 135 -20.21 9.99 -40.24
CA ASP A 135 -21.54 10.07 -40.88
C ASP A 135 -21.60 11.23 -41.87
N ASN A 136 -21.08 12.41 -41.50
CA ASN A 136 -21.00 13.57 -42.38
C ASN A 136 -20.10 13.33 -43.60
N PHE A 137 -18.99 12.61 -43.44
CA PHE A 137 -18.11 12.26 -44.56
C PHE A 137 -18.82 11.32 -45.55
N LEU A 138 -19.49 10.29 -45.05
CA LEU A 138 -20.24 9.34 -45.87
C LEU A 138 -21.45 9.99 -46.57
N ALA A 139 -22.14 10.91 -45.89
CA ALA A 139 -23.27 11.64 -46.46
C ALA A 139 -22.88 12.67 -47.54
N GLN A 140 -21.64 13.14 -47.56
CA GLN A 140 -21.11 14.08 -48.57
C GLN A 140 -20.38 13.39 -49.73
N GLY A 141 -20.06 12.11 -49.59
CA GLY A 141 -19.25 11.33 -50.54
C GLY A 141 -20.01 10.29 -51.38
N GLY A 142 -21.35 10.27 -51.32
CA GLY A 142 -22.24 9.46 -52.17
C GLY A 142 -23.16 10.34 -53.01
#